data_AF-A0A3D1ZI60-F1
#
_entry.id   AF-A0A3D1ZI60-F1
#
_cell.length_a   1.000
_cell.length_b   1.000
_cell.length_c   1.000
_cell.angle_alpha   90.00
_cell.angle_beta   90.00
_cell.angle_gamma   90.00
#
_symmetry.space_group_name_H-M   'P 1'
#
loop_
_entity.id
_entity.type
_entity.pdbx_description
1 polymer ?
#
loop_
_entity_poly.entity_id
_entity_poly.type
_entity_poly.pdbx_seq_one_letter_code
_entity_poly.pdbx_strand_id
1 'polypeptide(L)'
;MLAELGALRDEGLVRFIGFTAEDNNAGVYKFIRSGRIDSVQMTYNLLHQHPAEQTRPFGSMFEAKEQDMGICTMRSLTSGIFQK
;
A
#
# COMPACT_ATOMS: atom_id res chain seq x y z
N MET A 1 3.91 -1.56 -17.52
CA MET A 1 3.04 -0.85 -16.54
C MET A 1 3.77 0.18 -15.69
N LEU A 2 4.85 -0.14 -14.94
CA LEU A 2 5.54 0.86 -14.09
C LEU A 2 6.24 1.98 -14.88
N ALA A 3 6.71 1.70 -16.10
CA ALA A 3 7.38 2.70 -16.93
C ALA A 3 6.39 3.74 -17.46
N GLU A 4 5.19 3.28 -17.81
CA GLU A 4 4.07 4.05 -18.33
C GLU A 4 3.49 4.94 -17.24
N LEU A 5 3.37 4.43 -16.00
CA LEU A 5 3.03 5.27 -14.84
C LEU A 5 4.10 6.34 -14.57
N GLY A 6 5.38 5.99 -14.73
CA GLY A 6 6.49 6.95 -14.65
C GLY A 6 6.39 8.05 -15.71
N ALA A 7 6.11 7.68 -16.97
CA ALA A 7 5.93 8.63 -18.06
C ALA A 7 4.80 9.62 -17.78
N LEU A 8 3.65 9.17 -17.24
CA LEU A 8 2.56 10.07 -16.84
C LEU A 8 3.00 11.11 -15.80
N ARG A 9 3.89 10.73 -14.87
CA ARG A 9 4.45 11.66 -13.89
C ARG A 9 5.46 12.62 -14.53
N ASP A 10 6.34 12.10 -15.37
CA ASP A 10 7.39 12.89 -16.03
C ASP A 10 6.80 13.90 -17.04
N GLU A 11 5.65 13.58 -17.66
CA GLU A 11 4.84 14.48 -18.48
C GLU A 11 4.00 15.49 -17.65
N GLY A 12 4.01 15.37 -16.32
CA GLY A 12 3.27 16.26 -15.42
C GLY A 12 1.76 16.00 -15.33
N LEU A 13 1.27 14.88 -15.87
CA LEU A 13 -0.15 14.51 -15.84
C LEU A 13 -0.60 14.05 -14.44
N VAL A 14 0.33 13.49 -13.67
CA VAL A 14 0.13 13.12 -12.25
C VAL A 14 1.34 13.57 -11.43
N ARG A 15 1.14 13.76 -10.12
CA ARG A 15 2.22 14.15 -9.19
C ARG A 15 2.84 12.96 -8.46
N PHE A 16 2.04 11.96 -8.16
CA PHE A 16 2.41 10.79 -7.37
C PHE A 16 1.78 9.53 -7.94
N ILE A 17 2.44 8.40 -7.76
CA ILE A 17 2.03 7.08 -8.20
C ILE A 17 1.77 6.24 -6.94
N GLY A 18 0.57 5.64 -6.88
CA GLY A 18 0.21 4.70 -5.82
C GLY A 18 -0.40 3.42 -6.37
N PHE A 19 -0.50 2.41 -5.53
CA PHE A 19 -1.25 1.19 -5.85
C PHE A 19 -2.08 0.72 -4.65
N THR A 20 -3.03 -0.17 -4.91
CA THR A 20 -3.88 -0.78 -3.91
C THR A 20 -3.53 -2.26 -3.75
N ALA A 21 -3.50 -2.74 -2.50
CA ALA A 21 -3.23 -4.15 -2.16
C ALA A 21 -4.24 -4.67 -1.12
N GLU A 22 -4.83 -5.84 -1.39
CA GLU A 22 -5.71 -6.52 -0.44
C GLU A 22 -5.00 -7.60 0.40
N ASP A 23 -3.77 -7.97 0.05
CA ASP A 23 -3.03 -9.08 0.67
C ASP A 23 -1.50 -8.89 0.59
N ASN A 24 -0.74 -9.72 1.30
CA ASN A 24 0.72 -9.84 1.20
C ASN A 24 1.12 -10.89 0.14
N ASN A 25 1.51 -10.45 -1.04
CA ASN A 25 2.05 -11.34 -2.07
C ASN A 25 3.30 -10.77 -2.74
N ALA A 26 3.99 -11.61 -3.54
CA ALA A 26 5.25 -11.23 -4.19
C ALA A 26 5.13 -9.98 -5.08
N GLY A 27 3.96 -9.73 -5.69
CA GLY A 27 3.71 -8.54 -6.50
C GLY A 27 3.72 -7.25 -5.66
N VAL A 28 3.09 -7.30 -4.49
CA VAL A 28 3.07 -6.17 -3.53
C VAL A 28 4.49 -5.81 -3.09
N TYR A 29 5.28 -6.80 -2.65
CA TYR A 29 6.67 -6.56 -2.26
C TYR A 29 7.53 -6.07 -3.42
N LYS A 30 7.29 -6.57 -4.65
CA LYS A 30 7.98 -6.08 -5.85
C LYS A 30 7.69 -4.60 -6.12
N PHE A 31 6.46 -4.14 -5.90
CA PHE A 31 6.11 -2.73 -6.08
C PHE A 31 6.69 -1.84 -4.98
N ILE A 32 6.59 -2.26 -3.72
CA ILE A 32 7.19 -1.54 -2.59
C ILE A 32 8.70 -1.37 -2.80
N ARG A 33 9.41 -2.45 -3.11
CA ARG A 33 10.87 -2.46 -3.29
C ARG A 33 11.34 -1.86 -4.62
N SER A 34 10.42 -1.40 -5.47
CA SER A 34 10.78 -0.83 -6.77
C SER A 34 11.43 0.54 -6.66
N GLY A 35 11.21 1.27 -5.56
CA GLY A 35 11.64 2.65 -5.39
C GLY A 35 10.98 3.65 -6.36
N ARG A 36 9.87 3.26 -7.01
CA ARG A 36 9.18 4.06 -8.04
C ARG A 36 7.75 4.44 -7.66
N ILE A 37 7.29 4.01 -6.50
CA ILE A 37 5.92 4.20 -6.02
C ILE A 37 5.96 5.06 -4.76
N ASP A 38 5.11 6.06 -4.70
CA ASP A 38 5.06 7.04 -3.61
C ASP A 38 4.12 6.61 -2.48
N SER A 39 3.10 5.81 -2.78
CA SER A 39 2.11 5.39 -1.78
C SER A 39 1.48 4.02 -2.03
N VAL A 40 0.92 3.44 -0.96
CA VAL A 40 0.14 2.20 -1.01
C VAL A 40 -1.16 2.34 -0.21
N GLN A 41 -2.27 1.92 -0.79
CA GLN A 41 -3.53 1.71 -0.08
C GLN A 41 -3.70 0.22 0.27
N MET A 42 -3.90 -0.11 1.54
CA MET A 42 -3.83 -1.48 2.06
C MET A 42 -5.11 -1.88 2.79
N THR A 43 -5.55 -3.14 2.65
CA THR A 43 -6.60 -3.69 3.52
C THR A 43 -6.06 -3.84 4.94
N TYR A 44 -6.41 -2.90 5.82
CA TYR A 44 -6.00 -2.96 7.23
C TYR A 44 -7.13 -2.45 8.13
N ASN A 45 -7.57 -3.31 9.05
CA ASN A 45 -8.61 -3.03 10.04
C ASN A 45 -8.55 -4.07 11.18
N LEU A 46 -9.40 -3.94 12.20
CA LEU A 46 -9.41 -4.85 13.36
C LEU A 46 -9.53 -6.34 13.01
N LEU A 47 -10.09 -6.70 11.84
CA LEU A 47 -10.20 -8.08 11.38
C LEU A 47 -9.06 -8.51 10.46
N HIS A 48 -8.46 -7.56 9.73
CA HIS A 48 -7.43 -7.80 8.74
C HIS A 48 -6.13 -7.12 9.17
N GLN A 49 -5.27 -7.89 9.85
CA GLN A 49 -3.98 -7.42 10.36
C GLN A 49 -2.80 -7.86 9.48
N HIS A 50 -3.04 -8.60 8.39
CA HIS A 50 -1.97 -9.20 7.59
C HIS A 50 -0.89 -8.21 7.09
N PRO A 51 -1.17 -6.93 6.72
CA PRO A 51 -0.11 -6.01 6.31
C PRO A 51 0.86 -5.64 7.44
N ALA A 52 0.42 -5.78 8.71
CA ALA A 52 1.19 -5.42 9.88
C ALA A 52 0.90 -6.40 11.04
N GLU A 53 1.61 -7.52 11.07
CA GLU A 53 1.61 -8.40 12.24
C GLU A 53 2.39 -7.71 13.37
N GLN A 54 1.68 -7.08 14.31
CA GLN A 54 2.32 -6.29 15.37
C GLN A 54 3.12 -7.15 16.36
N THR A 55 2.72 -8.42 16.57
CA THR A 55 3.39 -9.31 17.53
C THR A 55 4.72 -9.85 17.00
N ARG A 56 4.90 -9.85 15.68
CA ARG A 56 6.09 -10.30 14.97
C ARG A 56 6.25 -9.36 13.77
N PRO A 57 7.13 -8.34 13.83
CA PRO A 57 7.09 -7.19 12.93
C PRO A 57 7.45 -7.57 11.49
N PHE A 58 6.50 -8.19 10.79
CA PHE A 58 6.56 -8.57 9.39
C PHE A 58 5.24 -8.20 8.71
N GLY A 59 5.31 -8.01 7.40
CA GLY A 59 4.19 -7.61 6.57
C GLY A 59 4.53 -6.42 5.70
N SER A 60 3.75 -6.23 4.64
CA SER A 60 4.01 -5.21 3.63
C SER A 60 3.92 -3.77 4.16
N MET A 61 3.24 -3.51 5.28
CA MET A 61 3.15 -2.17 5.87
C MET A 61 4.49 -1.73 6.47
N PHE A 62 5.23 -2.65 7.10
CA PHE A 62 6.55 -2.35 7.64
C PHE A 62 7.55 -2.06 6.51
N GLU A 63 7.49 -2.84 5.43
CA GLU A 63 8.37 -2.62 4.26
C GLU A 63 8.03 -1.33 3.51
N ALA A 64 6.74 -0.99 3.37
CA ALA A 64 6.33 0.29 2.81
C ALA A 64 6.83 1.47 3.67
N LYS A 65 6.80 1.32 5.00
CA LYS A 65 7.34 2.33 5.93
C LYS A 65 8.86 2.48 5.79
N GLU A 66 9.60 1.38 5.63
CA GLU A 66 11.06 1.43 5.40
C GLU A 66 11.44 2.12 4.08
N GLN A 67 10.54 2.09 3.09
CA GLN A 67 10.70 2.77 1.79
C GLN A 67 10.15 4.22 1.78
N ASP A 68 9.79 4.76 2.94
CA ASP A 68 9.20 6.11 3.11
C ASP A 68 7.93 6.34 2.25
N MET A 69 7.15 5.29 2.02
CA MET A 69 5.91 5.38 1.26
C MET A 69 4.77 5.95 2.09
N GLY A 70 3.88 6.71 1.45
CA GLY A 70 2.59 7.09 2.02
C GLY A 70 1.69 5.85 2.20
N ILE A 71 1.20 5.61 3.42
CA ILE A 71 0.33 4.45 3.73
C ILE A 71 -1.10 4.93 3.97
N CYS A 72 -2.04 4.41 3.16
CA CYS A 72 -3.48 4.61 3.34
C CYS A 72 -4.14 3.25 3.67
N THR A 73 -5.11 3.23 4.57
CA THR A 73 -5.86 2.00 4.88
C THR A 73 -7.24 2.03 4.23
N MET A 74 -7.68 0.92 3.67
CA MET A 74 -9.06 0.72 3.24
C MET A 74 -9.80 -0.27 4.14
N ARG A 75 -11.13 -0.20 4.10
CA ARG A 75 -12.04 -0.98 4.97
C ARG A 75 -11.79 -0.75 6.47
N SER A 76 -11.33 0.43 6.87
CA SER A 76 -10.91 0.75 8.25
C SER A 76 -12.01 0.48 9.28
N LEU A 77 -13.28 0.76 8.93
CA LEU A 77 -14.46 0.50 9.77
C LEU A 77 -15.28 -0.72 9.30
N THR A 78 -14.59 -1.72 8.73
CA THR A 78 -15.15 -3.04 8.35
C THR A 78 -16.44 -2.96 7.53
N SER A 79 -16.49 -2.04 6.57
CA SER A 79 -17.58 -1.90 5.59
C SER A 79 -18.98 -1.77 6.23
N GLY A 80 -19.08 -1.01 7.33
CA GLY A 80 -20.36 -0.65 7.96
C GLY A 80 -20.73 -1.49 9.19
N ILE A 81 -19.90 -2.45 9.62
CA ILE A 81 -20.12 -3.19 10.87
C ILE A 81 -19.92 -2.26 12.09
N PHE A 82 -18.91 -1.37 12.05
CA PHE A 82 -18.63 -0.42 13.14
C PHE A 82 -19.25 0.98 12.96
N GLN A 83 -20.12 1.17 11.96
CA GLN A 83 -20.78 2.44 11.67
C GLN A 83 -22.25 2.48 12.11
N LYS A 84 -22.72 1.45 12.83
CA LYS A 84 -24.07 1.35 13.37
C LYS A 84 -24.14 1.79 14.82
#